data_AF-A0A183EJP9-F1
#
_entry.id   AF-A0A183EJP9-F1
#
_cell.length_a   1.000
_cell.length_b   1.000
_cell.length_c   1.000
_cell.angle_alpha   90.00
_cell.angle_beta   90.00
_cell.angle_gamma   90.00
#
_symmetry.space_group_name_H-M   'P 1'
#
loop_
_entity.id
_entity.type
_entity.pdbx_description
1 polymer ?
#
loop_
_entity_poly.entity_id
_entity_poly.type
_entity_poly.pdbx_seq_one_letter_code
_entity_poly.pdbx_strand_id
1 'polypeptide(L)'
;LYRRLTPNDRFLVIATDGLWDCLDPDTAVRLVNDHTLGTQTLNTYVPIAGTTLAQVHEELKLRQEGTSKKPLDENSATHLLRHALGGSGSIATQYLRLIELLQLPPHVARRYRDDITIIVVHFDQKYLEAFQEAAGPSQA
;
A
#
# COMPACT_ATOMS: atom_id res chain seq x y z
N LEU A 1 -25.90 5.78 5.72
CA LEU A 1 -25.17 5.07 4.65
C LEU A 1 -23.98 4.37 5.28
N TYR A 2 -23.78 3.07 5.04
CA TYR A 2 -22.57 2.36 5.43
C TYR A 2 -22.08 1.55 4.24
N ARG A 3 -20.75 1.34 4.13
CA ARG A 3 -20.16 0.44 3.14
C ARG A 3 -19.90 -0.90 3.80
N ARG A 4 -20.49 -1.97 3.26
CA ARG A 4 -20.13 -3.35 3.64
C ARG A 4 -18.86 -3.73 2.87
N LEU A 5 -17.85 -4.23 3.57
CA LEU A 5 -16.63 -4.71 2.93
C LEU A 5 -16.90 -5.98 2.13
N THR A 6 -16.26 -6.07 0.98
CA THR A 6 -16.28 -7.21 0.07
C THR A 6 -14.85 -7.75 -0.10
N PRO A 7 -14.65 -8.98 -0.59
CA PRO A 7 -13.32 -9.52 -0.93
C PRO A 7 -12.56 -8.72 -1.98
N ASN A 8 -13.23 -7.81 -2.70
CA ASN A 8 -12.57 -6.88 -3.61
C ASN A 8 -11.92 -5.70 -2.87
N ASP A 9 -12.34 -5.41 -1.62
CA ASP A 9 -11.79 -4.35 -0.81
C ASP A 9 -10.50 -4.86 -0.12
N ARG A 10 -9.34 -4.37 -0.56
CA ARG A 10 -8.02 -4.82 -0.06
C ARG A 10 -7.50 -4.01 1.13
N PHE A 11 -7.69 -2.71 1.10
CA PHE A 11 -7.22 -1.79 2.13
C PHE A 11 -8.03 -0.49 2.13
N LEU A 12 -7.86 0.32 3.18
CA LEU A 12 -8.38 1.68 3.31
C LEU A 12 -7.24 2.62 3.68
N VAL A 13 -7.15 3.75 2.97
CA VAL A 13 -6.23 4.85 3.29
C VAL A 13 -7.03 5.98 3.90
N ILE A 14 -6.65 6.41 5.10
CA ILE A 14 -7.17 7.59 5.77
C ILE A 14 -5.98 8.53 5.94
N ALA A 15 -6.09 9.77 5.46
CA ALA A 15 -5.02 10.74 5.58
C ALA A 15 -5.55 12.17 5.64
N THR A 16 -4.72 13.07 6.18
CA THR A 16 -4.96 14.53 6.13
C THR A 16 -4.85 15.04 4.69
N ASP A 17 -5.44 16.21 4.43
CA ASP A 17 -5.34 16.96 3.18
C ASP A 17 -3.90 17.17 2.73
N GLY A 18 -2.95 17.38 3.65
CA GLY A 18 -1.53 17.46 3.31
C GLY A 18 -0.99 16.29 2.47
N LEU A 19 -1.55 15.07 2.59
CA LEU A 19 -1.22 13.97 1.67
C LEU A 19 -1.84 14.18 0.28
N TRP A 20 -3.13 14.52 0.25
CA TRP A 20 -3.95 14.60 -0.96
C TRP A 20 -3.63 15.83 -1.82
N ASP A 21 -3.03 16.86 -1.22
CA ASP A 21 -2.45 17.98 -1.94
C ASP A 21 -1.18 17.58 -2.71
N CYS A 22 -0.51 16.51 -2.29
CA CYS A 22 0.72 16.01 -2.90
C CYS A 22 0.50 14.83 -3.85
N LEU A 23 -0.53 14.01 -3.62
CA LEU A 23 -0.79 12.78 -4.37
C LEU A 23 -2.27 12.66 -4.75
N ASP A 24 -2.51 12.32 -6.02
CA ASP A 24 -3.84 11.91 -6.47
C ASP A 24 -4.27 10.60 -5.79
N PRO A 25 -5.57 10.43 -5.45
CA PRO A 25 -6.09 9.21 -4.84
C PRO A 25 -5.71 7.93 -5.59
N ASP A 26 -5.79 7.93 -6.92
CA ASP A 26 -5.43 6.77 -7.75
C ASP A 26 -3.94 6.42 -7.65
N THR A 27 -3.09 7.43 -7.50
CA THR A 27 -1.65 7.23 -7.30
C THR A 27 -1.38 6.64 -5.92
N ALA A 28 -2.04 7.13 -4.87
CA ALA A 28 -1.90 6.56 -3.53
C ALA A 28 -2.36 5.10 -3.48
N VAL A 29 -3.51 4.78 -4.07
CA VAL A 29 -4.03 3.41 -4.16
C VAL A 29 -3.05 2.49 -4.90
N ARG A 30 -2.52 2.95 -6.04
CA ARG A 30 -1.53 2.18 -6.81
C ARG A 30 -0.26 1.92 -5.99
N LEU A 31 0.27 2.93 -5.30
CA LEU A 31 1.47 2.79 -4.46
C LEU A 31 1.27 1.80 -3.33
N VAL A 32 0.14 1.84 -2.62
CA VAL A 32 -0.15 0.88 -1.54
C VAL A 32 -0.35 -0.53 -2.09
N ASN A 33 -1.03 -0.67 -3.23
CA ASN A 33 -1.22 -1.96 -3.88
C ASN A 33 0.12 -2.59 -4.30
N ASP A 34 0.97 -1.82 -4.98
CA ASP A 34 2.29 -2.28 -5.42
C ASP A 34 3.21 -2.60 -4.23
N HIS A 35 3.18 -1.78 -3.18
CA HIS A 35 3.87 -2.05 -1.91
C HIS A 35 3.42 -3.38 -1.29
N THR A 36 2.12 -3.65 -1.26
CA THR A 36 1.56 -4.90 -0.70
C THR A 36 2.01 -6.12 -1.51
N LEU A 37 1.95 -6.05 -2.84
CA LEU A 37 2.42 -7.11 -3.74
C LEU A 37 3.92 -7.37 -3.57
N GLY A 38 4.72 -6.32 -3.48
CA GLY A 38 6.17 -6.45 -3.29
C GLY A 38 6.55 -6.96 -1.91
N THR A 39 5.81 -6.61 -0.85
CA THR A 39 6.05 -7.10 0.52
C THR A 39 5.96 -8.62 0.61
N GLN A 40 5.06 -9.24 -0.15
CA GLN A 40 4.94 -10.71 -0.23
C GLN A 40 6.22 -11.39 -0.74
N THR A 41 7.09 -10.66 -1.45
CA THR A 41 8.38 -11.17 -1.94
C THR A 41 9.51 -11.08 -0.93
N LEU A 42 9.34 -10.33 0.17
CA LEU A 42 10.36 -10.19 1.21
C LEU A 42 10.53 -11.46 2.05
N ASN A 43 9.46 -12.27 2.16
CA ASN A 43 9.46 -13.49 2.96
C ASN A 43 9.71 -14.72 2.09
N THR A 44 10.54 -15.65 2.59
CA THR A 44 10.73 -16.97 1.99
C THR A 44 9.38 -17.66 1.80
N TYR A 45 9.14 -18.20 0.61
CA TYR A 45 7.92 -18.95 0.35
C TYR A 45 7.94 -20.27 1.13
N VAL A 46 6.91 -20.48 1.95
CA VAL A 46 6.69 -21.74 2.65
C VAL A 46 5.25 -22.19 2.34
N PRO A 47 5.06 -23.23 1.52
CA PRO A 47 3.73 -23.75 1.23
C PRO A 47 3.10 -24.33 2.49
N ILE A 48 1.80 -24.12 2.65
CA ILE A 48 1.03 -24.67 3.77
C ILE A 48 0.85 -26.18 3.54
N ALA A 49 0.93 -26.99 4.60
CA ALA A 49 0.68 -28.42 4.50
C ALA A 49 -0.72 -28.68 3.88
N GLY A 50 -0.77 -29.43 2.78
CA GLY A 50 -2.00 -29.72 2.05
C GLY A 50 -2.23 -28.88 0.78
N THR A 51 -1.37 -27.90 0.46
CA THR A 51 -1.44 -27.17 -0.82
C THR A 51 -1.07 -28.07 -2.00
N THR A 52 -1.88 -28.03 -3.05
CA THR A 52 -1.62 -28.75 -4.30
C THR A 52 -0.48 -28.09 -5.10
N LEU A 53 0.19 -28.84 -5.96
CA LEU A 53 1.26 -28.29 -6.82
C LEU A 53 0.75 -27.16 -7.73
N ALA A 54 -0.51 -27.25 -8.19
CA ALA A 54 -1.14 -26.20 -8.99
C ALA A 54 -1.29 -24.89 -8.20
N GLN A 55 -1.73 -24.97 -6.94
CA GLN A 55 -1.82 -23.79 -6.06
C GLN A 55 -0.44 -23.19 -5.79
N VAL A 56 0.55 -24.03 -5.51
CA VAL A 56 1.94 -23.58 -5.32
C VAL A 56 2.46 -22.85 -6.56
N HIS A 57 2.16 -23.35 -7.76
CA HIS A 57 2.55 -22.69 -9.01
C HIS A 57 1.96 -21.29 -9.14
N GLU A 58 0.66 -21.13 -8.88
CA GLU A 58 -0.02 -19.83 -8.94
C GLU A 58 0.52 -18.86 -7.87
N GLU A 59 0.75 -19.32 -6.64
CA GLU A 59 1.33 -18.49 -5.57
C GLU A 59 2.75 -18.02 -5.90
N LEU A 60 3.58 -18.88 -6.50
CA LEU A 60 4.92 -18.52 -6.93
C LEU A 60 4.91 -17.55 -8.13
N LYS A 61 3.96 -17.71 -9.05
CA LYS A 61 3.78 -16.80 -10.19
C LYS A 61 3.42 -15.39 -9.72
N LEU A 62 2.48 -15.27 -8.78
CA LEU A 62 2.12 -13.99 -8.16
C LEU A 62 3.33 -13.34 -7.46
N ARG A 63 4.14 -14.13 -6.73
CA ARG A 63 5.37 -13.65 -6.09
C ARG A 63 6.43 -13.22 -7.12
N GLN A 64 6.55 -13.92 -8.23
CA GLN A 64 7.45 -13.54 -9.31
C GLN A 64 7.08 -12.17 -9.87
N GLU A 65 5.79 -11.92 -10.13
CA GLU A 65 5.29 -10.62 -10.58
C GLU A 65 5.61 -9.50 -9.57
N GLY A 66 5.47 -9.79 -8.27
CA GLY A 66 5.82 -8.88 -7.18
C GLY A 66 7.32 -8.57 -7.04
N THR A 67 8.22 -9.37 -7.64
CA THR A 67 9.68 -9.20 -7.46
C THR A 67 10.16 -7.86 -8.03
N SER A 68 9.52 -7.41 -9.11
CA SER A 68 9.78 -6.10 -9.72
C SER A 68 9.31 -4.91 -8.87
N LYS A 69 8.47 -5.17 -7.87
CA LYS A 69 7.81 -4.17 -7.01
C LYS A 69 8.31 -4.19 -5.57
N LYS A 70 9.47 -4.80 -5.32
CA LYS A 70 10.05 -4.88 -3.98
C LYS A 70 10.09 -3.50 -3.32
N PRO A 71 9.35 -3.28 -2.22
CA PRO A 71 9.26 -1.96 -1.62
C PRO A 71 10.59 -1.63 -0.92
N LEU A 72 10.96 -0.34 -0.98
CA LEU A 72 12.08 0.19 -0.20
C LEU A 72 11.70 0.36 1.27
N ASP A 73 10.45 0.72 1.52
CA ASP A 73 9.92 1.04 2.83
C ASP A 73 9.19 -0.19 3.40
N GLU A 74 9.41 -0.55 4.66
CA GLU A 74 8.69 -1.68 5.29
C GLU A 74 7.21 -1.33 5.56
N ASN A 75 6.92 -0.06 5.83
CA ASN A 75 5.59 0.43 6.14
C ASN A 75 4.96 1.14 4.94
N SER A 76 3.74 0.77 4.56
CA SER A 76 3.00 1.33 3.42
C SER A 76 2.64 2.82 3.60
N ALA A 77 2.39 3.28 4.82
CA ALA A 77 2.18 4.70 5.12
C ALA A 77 3.48 5.50 4.94
N THR A 78 4.62 4.97 5.40
CA THR A 78 5.93 5.58 5.16
C THR A 78 6.24 5.63 3.66
N HIS A 79 5.88 4.57 2.92
CA HIS A 79 5.98 4.53 1.47
C HIS A 79 5.22 5.67 0.80
N LEU A 80 3.95 5.89 1.20
CA LEU A 80 3.15 7.02 0.73
C LEU A 80 3.77 8.38 1.08
N LEU A 81 4.23 8.56 2.32
CA LEU A 81 4.86 9.81 2.76
C LEU A 81 6.13 10.13 1.96
N ARG A 82 6.97 9.12 1.69
CA ARG A 82 8.18 9.27 0.86
C ARG A 82 7.84 9.70 -0.56
N HIS A 83 6.78 9.14 -1.15
CA HIS A 83 6.32 9.52 -2.48
C HIS A 83 5.66 10.91 -2.52
N ALA A 84 4.90 11.27 -1.48
CA ALA A 84 4.29 12.60 -1.38
C ALA A 84 5.33 13.71 -1.33
N LEU A 85 6.35 13.56 -0.46
CA LEU A 85 7.41 14.56 -0.32
C LEU A 85 8.48 14.49 -1.43
N GLY A 86 8.75 13.29 -1.96
CA GLY A 86 9.73 13.10 -3.04
C GLY A 86 9.21 13.51 -4.42
N GLY A 87 7.89 13.48 -4.62
CA GLY A 87 7.24 13.74 -5.90
C GLY A 87 7.61 12.71 -6.99
N SER A 88 7.44 13.10 -8.25
CA SER A 88 7.75 12.27 -9.41
C SER A 88 9.24 12.32 -9.79
N GLY A 89 9.73 11.25 -10.42
CA GLY A 89 11.09 11.17 -10.96
C GLY A 89 11.85 9.93 -10.47
N SER A 90 13.15 9.91 -10.74
CA SER A 90 14.03 8.82 -10.29
C SER A 90 14.09 8.77 -8.76
N ILE A 91 14.45 7.60 -8.21
CA ILE A 91 14.65 7.42 -6.76
C ILE A 91 15.63 8.46 -6.22
N ALA A 92 16.76 8.69 -6.91
CA ALA A 92 17.75 9.69 -6.49
C ALA A 92 17.16 11.11 -6.40
N THR A 93 16.36 11.51 -7.39
CA THR A 93 15.69 12.82 -7.39
C THR A 93 14.66 12.94 -6.26
N GLN A 94 13.90 11.88 -6.00
CA GLN A 94 12.95 11.85 -4.89
C GLN A 94 13.67 12.05 -3.55
N TYR A 95 14.80 11.36 -3.33
CA TYR A 95 15.57 11.51 -2.10
C TYR A 95 16.17 12.90 -1.92
N LEU A 96 16.67 13.54 -3.00
CA LEU A 96 17.18 14.90 -2.92
C LEU A 96 16.11 15.89 -2.44
N ARG A 97 14.90 15.83 -3.02
CA ARG A 97 13.77 16.68 -2.59
C ARG A 97 13.32 16.37 -1.18
N LEU A 98 13.31 15.10 -0.80
CA LEU A 98 12.95 14.66 0.55
C LEU A 98 13.93 15.25 1.57
N ILE A 99 15.23 15.21 1.28
CA ILE A 99 16.28 15.80 2.11
C ILE A 99 16.06 17.31 2.24
N GLU A 100 15.86 18.01 1.13
CA GLU A 100 15.61 19.47 1.12
C GLU A 100 14.40 19.84 1.98
N LEU A 101 13.27 19.14 1.82
CA LEU A 101 12.02 19.43 2.55
C LEU A 101 12.10 19.09 4.04
N LEU A 102 12.81 18.01 4.40
CA LEU A 102 12.94 17.59 5.80
C LEU A 102 13.97 18.42 6.57
N GLN A 103 14.94 19.04 5.90
CA GLN A 103 15.93 19.92 6.52
C GLN A 103 15.42 21.36 6.73
N LEU A 104 14.23 21.71 6.25
CA LEU A 104 13.67 23.05 6.44
C LEU A 104 13.49 23.37 7.94
N PRO A 105 13.91 24.55 8.40
CA PRO A 105 13.66 25.00 9.76
C PRO A 105 12.15 25.03 10.08
N PRO A 106 11.73 24.79 11.34
CA PRO A 106 10.31 24.72 11.71
C PRO A 106 9.48 25.95 11.32
N HIS A 107 10.08 27.14 11.34
CA HIS A 107 9.42 28.40 10.98
C HIS A 107 9.25 28.58 9.46
N VAL A 108 9.93 27.79 8.63
CA VAL A 108 9.86 27.81 7.16
C VAL A 108 9.12 26.59 6.61
N ALA A 109 9.18 25.44 7.30
CA ALA A 109 8.63 24.17 6.83
C ALA A 109 7.15 24.26 6.42
N ARG A 110 6.32 24.94 7.22
CA ARG A 110 4.87 25.12 6.93
C ARG A 110 4.56 25.89 5.65
N ARG A 111 5.53 26.60 5.07
CA ARG A 111 5.38 27.24 3.76
C ARG A 111 5.52 26.26 2.60
N TYR A 112 6.20 25.14 2.82
CA TYR A 112 6.55 24.18 1.78
C TYR A 112 5.82 22.85 1.91
N ARG A 113 5.33 22.51 3.11
CA ARG A 113 4.51 21.32 3.36
C ARG A 113 3.55 21.55 4.53
N ASP A 114 2.41 20.89 4.49
CA ASP A 114 1.50 20.83 5.64
C ASP A 114 1.82 19.62 6.55
N ASP A 115 1.08 19.50 7.64
CA ASP A 115 1.12 18.36 8.55
C ASP A 115 0.47 17.13 7.87
N ILE A 116 1.27 16.10 7.59
CA ILE A 116 0.83 14.88 6.91
C ILE A 116 0.65 13.77 7.95
N THR A 117 -0.57 13.25 8.09
CA THR A 117 -0.88 12.04 8.86
C THR A 117 -1.52 11.01 7.94
N ILE A 118 -1.06 9.76 7.99
CA ILE A 118 -1.51 8.67 7.12
C ILE A 118 -1.75 7.43 7.96
N ILE A 119 -2.90 6.79 7.75
CA ILE A 119 -3.27 5.49 8.30
C ILE A 119 -3.65 4.59 7.13
N VAL A 120 -2.97 3.45 7.01
CA VAL A 120 -3.30 2.41 6.02
C VAL A 120 -3.81 1.18 6.77
N VAL A 121 -5.08 0.84 6.55
CA VAL A 121 -5.72 -0.33 7.15
C VAL A 121 -5.80 -1.43 6.09
N HIS A 122 -5.05 -2.51 6.28
CA HIS A 122 -5.14 -3.69 5.41
C HIS A 122 -6.21 -4.65 5.92
N PHE A 123 -7.11 -5.09 5.04
CA PHE A 123 -8.18 -6.00 5.41
C PHE A 123 -7.74 -7.46 5.25
N ASP A 124 -8.18 -8.31 6.17
CA ASP A 124 -7.97 -9.76 6.07
C ASP A 124 -8.87 -10.35 4.98
N GLN A 125 -8.25 -10.71 3.86
CA GLN A 125 -8.94 -11.23 2.69
C GLN A 125 -9.55 -12.60 2.93
N LYS A 126 -8.87 -13.47 3.68
CA LYS A 126 -9.37 -14.81 3.99
C LYS A 126 -10.63 -14.72 4.84
N TYR A 127 -10.63 -13.78 5.79
CA TYR A 127 -11.81 -13.50 6.60
C TYR A 127 -12.99 -13.00 5.75
N LEU A 128 -12.75 -12.06 4.82
CA LEU A 128 -13.81 -11.51 3.96
C LEU A 128 -14.38 -12.54 2.98
N GLU A 129 -13.53 -13.39 2.40
CA GLU A 129 -13.95 -14.50 1.51
C GLU A 129 -14.81 -15.51 2.27
N ALA A 130 -14.34 -16.00 3.43
CA ALA A 130 -15.08 -16.94 4.27
C ALA A 130 -16.42 -16.35 4.76
N PHE A 131 -16.45 -15.06 5.09
CA PHE A 131 -17.67 -14.39 5.52
C PHE A 131 -18.70 -14.27 4.38
N GLN A 132 -18.26 -14.06 3.14
CA GLN A 132 -19.16 -14.02 1.98
C GLN A 132 -19.71 -15.41 1.63
N GLU A 133 -18.89 -16.45 1.71
CA GLU A 133 -19.35 -17.84 1.53
C GLU A 133 -20.39 -18.25 2.58
N ALA A 134 -20.17 -17.87 3.85
CA ALA A 134 -21.10 -18.13 4.94
C ALA A 134 -22.42 -17.33 4.82
N ALA A 135 -22.41 -16.18 4.15
CA ALA A 135 -23.59 -15.31 4.01
C ALA A 135 -24.56 -15.73 2.89
N GLY A 136 -24.16 -16.63 1.97
CA GLY A 136 -24.97 -17.09 0.85
C GLY A 136 -25.25 -16.02 -0.24
N PRO A 137 -25.66 -16.42 -1.46
CA PRO A 137 -25.71 -15.52 -2.64
C PRO A 137 -26.87 -14.50 -2.69
N SER A 138 -27.57 -14.22 -1.58
CA SER A 138 -28.84 -13.48 -1.61
C SER A 138 -28.80 -12.01 -1.18
N GLN A 139 -27.64 -11.34 -1.21
CA GLN A 139 -27.55 -9.90 -0.90
C GLN A 139 -26.52 -9.20 -1.79
N ALA A 140 -26.86 -9.05 -3.07
CA ALA A 140 -26.28 -8.06 -3.97
C ALA A 140 -27.34 -7.00 -4.27
#